data_AF-A0A3C0AV41-F1
#
_entry.id   AF-A0A3C0AV41-F1
#
_cell.length_a   1.000
_cell.length_b   1.000
_cell.length_c   1.000
_cell.angle_alpha   90.00
_cell.angle_beta   90.00
_cell.angle_gamma   90.00
#
_symmetry.space_group_name_H-M   'P 1'
#
loop_
_entity.id
_entity.type
_entity.pdbx_description
1 polymer ?
#
loop_
_entity_poly.entity_id
_entity_poly.type
_entity_poly.pdbx_seq_one_letter_code
_entity_poly.pdbx_strand_id
1 'polypeptide(L)'
;MMNATTPPLDMDEQGFLTMLDELIGRFGGSDSDRCSETIGMPRREYGLKVPCFLFDDEVHRLAVELFGGTSWPANLDADMFAFEERRIGYDAEFLIGCRNVVRRYGMGVWLYDMVNDASIAVALNRPSSRMPFCLGPFDTRETFRRDMRAGGKYVADEKTRRACMAEYLRQIYRLAAYSLLRWGGADPRAADIAQMMLAYGGLGMTMLRDDPNVVKLGCEPDFRYRNVCGHLRDMWIKADLDYACDIDLDAGRALEYPECMDARYLYDARKLIAAYRSLWKGRTEPAARVLERIEESGPYRVPDVWKDPLYLHDLSISLMGQDGACVLDEGFRTRARDLFDRGVGELERRMREVGRSGLLSALAARIAPAAYGDRMDMPPAPREDRGRMLERCGDPCETAATIALYRLPRDRRSLRAVRALLMRETDAYSRHMGCFMDKTSGPEDTMGESVPVME
;
A
#
# COMPACT_ATOMS: atom_id res chain seq x y z
N MET A 1 -26.99 23.79 -1.75
CA MET A 1 -27.85 22.60 -1.96
C MET A 1 -27.91 21.84 -0.65
N MET A 2 -29.09 21.50 -0.17
CA MET A 2 -29.26 20.70 1.05
C MET A 2 -28.51 19.38 0.87
N ASN A 3 -27.48 19.15 1.70
CA ASN A 3 -26.69 17.93 1.71
C ASN A 3 -27.64 16.75 2.01
N ALA A 4 -27.85 15.88 1.03
CA ALA A 4 -28.12 14.49 1.36
C ALA A 4 -26.94 14.04 2.24
N THR A 5 -27.18 13.85 3.53
CA THR A 5 -26.14 13.43 4.48
C THR A 5 -25.62 12.08 4.02
N THR A 6 -24.40 12.08 3.46
CA THR A 6 -23.65 10.87 3.13
C THR A 6 -23.73 9.91 4.33
N PRO A 7 -24.16 8.65 4.16
CA PRO A 7 -24.22 7.72 5.29
C PRO A 7 -22.81 7.45 5.84
N PRO A 8 -22.67 7.02 7.10
CA PRO A 8 -21.42 6.48 7.64
C PRO A 8 -20.81 5.44 6.70
N LEU A 9 -19.49 5.31 6.73
CA LEU A 9 -18.81 4.25 5.99
C LEU A 9 -19.23 2.89 6.55
N ASP A 10 -19.72 1.99 5.69
CA ASP A 10 -20.16 0.66 6.12
C ASP A 10 -18.93 -0.25 6.30
N MET A 11 -18.54 -0.46 7.56
CA MET A 11 -17.36 -1.22 7.97
C MET A 11 -17.78 -2.32 8.96
N ASP A 12 -17.15 -3.49 8.91
CA ASP A 12 -17.32 -4.57 9.89
C ASP A 12 -16.59 -4.26 11.20
N GLU A 13 -17.16 -3.30 11.95
CA GLU A 13 -16.60 -2.83 13.22
C GLU A 13 -16.64 -3.92 14.30
N GLN A 14 -17.67 -4.76 14.29
CA GLN A 14 -17.82 -5.84 15.26
C GLN A 14 -16.76 -6.93 15.04
N GLY A 15 -16.51 -7.32 13.78
CA GLY A 15 -15.44 -8.25 13.43
C GLY A 15 -14.07 -7.70 13.83
N PHE A 16 -13.81 -6.42 13.56
CA PHE A 16 -12.57 -5.75 13.96
C PHE A 16 -12.40 -5.73 15.49
N LEU A 17 -13.42 -5.28 16.24
CA LEU A 17 -13.37 -5.17 17.70
C LEU A 17 -13.20 -6.54 18.36
N THR A 18 -13.86 -7.58 17.86
CA THR A 18 -13.74 -8.94 18.39
C THR A 18 -12.30 -9.43 18.29
N MET A 19 -11.67 -9.24 17.13
CA MET A 19 -10.27 -9.63 16.89
C MET A 19 -9.29 -8.78 17.71
N LEU A 20 -9.57 -7.49 17.87
CA LEU A 20 -8.74 -6.59 18.68
C LEU A 20 -8.82 -6.92 20.18
N ASP A 21 -10.00 -7.27 20.70
CA ASP A 21 -10.15 -7.71 22.08
C ASP A 21 -9.44 -9.04 22.35
N GLU A 22 -9.44 -9.96 21.37
CA GLU A 22 -8.64 -11.19 21.47
C GLU A 22 -7.14 -10.88 21.50
N LEU A 23 -6.65 -10.00 20.63
CA LEU A 23 -5.26 -9.57 20.62
C LEU A 23 -4.86 -8.92 21.95
N ILE A 24 -5.68 -8.00 22.47
CA ILE A 24 -5.44 -7.34 23.76
C ILE A 24 -5.39 -8.37 24.89
N GLY A 25 -6.31 -9.33 24.91
CA GLY A 25 -6.36 -10.36 25.95
C GLY A 25 -5.12 -11.25 25.96
N ARG A 26 -4.64 -11.66 24.77
CA ARG A 26 -3.44 -12.49 24.65
C ARG A 26 -2.16 -11.71 24.91
N PHE A 27 -2.02 -10.54 24.31
CA PHE A 27 -0.84 -9.69 24.48
C PHE A 27 -0.70 -9.17 25.92
N GLY A 28 -1.80 -8.72 26.54
CA GLY A 28 -1.82 -8.29 27.94
C GLY A 28 -1.67 -9.47 28.93
N GLY A 29 -2.06 -10.68 28.55
CA GLY A 29 -1.79 -11.90 29.32
C GLY A 29 -0.30 -12.24 29.43
N SER A 30 0.52 -11.77 28.48
CA SER A 30 1.98 -11.89 28.49
C SER A 30 2.67 -11.02 29.55
N ASP A 31 1.93 -10.12 30.20
CA ASP A 31 2.40 -9.27 31.31
C ASP A 31 2.10 -9.89 32.69
N SER A 32 1.39 -11.03 32.74
CA SER A 32 1.05 -11.71 34.00
C SER A 32 2.27 -12.39 34.65
N ASP A 33 2.21 -12.62 35.97
CA ASP A 33 3.19 -13.36 36.78
C ASP A 33 3.67 -14.67 36.12
N ARG A 34 2.84 -15.27 35.27
CA ARG A 34 3.14 -16.43 34.43
C ARG A 34 4.34 -16.21 33.49
N CYS A 35 4.53 -15.05 32.85
CA CYS A 35 5.70 -14.76 32.02
C CYS A 35 6.96 -14.49 32.85
N SER A 36 6.80 -13.80 33.99
CA SER A 36 7.90 -13.53 34.93
C SER A 36 8.48 -14.83 35.51
N GLU A 37 7.63 -15.74 35.97
CA GLU A 37 8.03 -17.03 36.55
C GLU A 37 8.52 -18.03 35.52
N THR A 38 7.88 -18.10 34.34
CA THR A 38 8.20 -19.15 33.34
C THR A 38 9.32 -18.73 32.38
N ILE A 39 9.63 -17.43 32.25
CA ILE A 39 10.52 -16.90 31.20
C ILE A 39 11.53 -15.88 31.73
N GLY A 40 11.07 -14.89 32.50
CA GLY A 40 11.91 -13.83 33.06
C GLY A 40 12.98 -14.36 34.01
N MET A 41 12.58 -15.27 34.90
CA MET A 41 13.49 -15.97 35.83
C MET A 41 14.54 -16.84 35.08
N PRO A 42 14.16 -17.78 34.19
CA PRO A 42 15.15 -18.57 33.44
C PRO A 42 16.09 -17.77 32.54
N ARG A 43 15.64 -16.68 31.88
CA ARG A 43 16.54 -15.86 31.05
C ARG A 43 17.52 -15.04 31.88
N ARG A 44 17.12 -14.55 33.06
CA ARG A 44 18.03 -13.88 34.01
C ARG A 44 19.05 -14.86 34.61
N GLU A 45 18.66 -16.13 34.78
CA GLU A 45 19.46 -17.16 35.44
C GLU A 45 20.38 -17.95 34.48
N TYR A 46 19.95 -18.20 33.23
CA TYR A 46 20.66 -19.06 32.26
C TYR A 46 21.10 -18.36 30.96
N GLY A 47 20.79 -17.07 30.77
CA GLY A 47 21.16 -16.30 29.58
C GLY A 47 20.46 -16.75 28.28
N LEU A 48 21.01 -16.40 27.12
CA LEU A 48 20.46 -16.65 25.77
C LEU A 48 20.33 -18.14 25.37
N LYS A 49 20.67 -19.09 26.26
CA LYS A 49 20.68 -20.53 25.98
C LYS A 49 19.32 -21.23 26.17
N VAL A 50 18.29 -20.52 26.63
CA VAL A 50 16.93 -21.07 26.73
C VAL A 50 16.28 -21.07 25.35
N PRO A 51 15.85 -22.24 24.80
CA PRO A 51 15.13 -22.30 23.54
C PRO A 51 13.86 -21.46 23.63
N CYS A 52 13.76 -20.43 22.79
CA CYS A 52 12.63 -19.50 22.81
C CYS A 52 11.44 -20.11 22.04
N PHE A 53 10.71 -21.06 22.63
CA PHE A 53 9.37 -21.43 22.19
C PHE A 53 8.34 -20.39 22.69
N LEU A 54 8.59 -19.11 22.43
CA LEU A 54 7.88 -17.97 23.05
C LEU A 54 7.15 -17.08 22.05
N PHE A 55 7.20 -17.45 20.77
CA PHE A 55 6.43 -16.76 19.76
C PHE A 55 4.99 -17.28 19.87
N ASP A 56 4.09 -16.43 20.39
CA ASP A 56 2.67 -16.69 20.25
C ASP A 56 2.29 -16.39 18.80
N ASP A 57 2.32 -17.44 17.96
CA ASP A 57 1.94 -17.39 16.54
C ASP A 57 0.57 -16.72 16.36
N GLU A 58 -0.31 -16.83 17.36
CA GLU A 58 -1.64 -16.27 17.30
C GLU A 58 -1.66 -14.77 17.59
N VAL A 59 -0.79 -14.25 18.46
CA VAL A 59 -0.61 -12.79 18.63
C VAL A 59 -0.11 -12.18 17.32
N HIS A 60 0.90 -12.80 16.70
CA HIS A 60 1.39 -12.35 15.40
C HIS A 60 0.29 -12.39 14.34
N ARG A 61 -0.43 -13.51 14.23
CA ARG A 61 -1.54 -13.68 13.28
C ARG A 61 -2.60 -12.60 13.48
N LEU A 62 -3.07 -12.38 14.71
CA LEU A 62 -4.06 -11.34 15.03
C LEU A 62 -3.55 -9.94 14.70
N ALA A 63 -2.29 -9.63 15.03
CA ALA A 63 -1.68 -8.34 14.72
C ALA A 63 -1.57 -8.10 13.20
N VAL A 64 -1.17 -9.09 12.42
CA VAL A 64 -1.14 -9.04 10.95
C VAL A 64 -2.54 -8.81 10.40
N GLU A 65 -3.54 -9.48 10.95
CA GLU A 65 -4.93 -9.38 10.49
C GLU A 65 -5.57 -8.02 10.83
N LEU A 66 -5.15 -7.36 11.91
CA LEU A 66 -5.64 -6.04 12.32
C LEU A 66 -4.85 -4.87 11.70
N PHE A 67 -3.52 -4.96 11.71
CA PHE A 67 -2.61 -3.86 11.39
C PHE A 67 -1.73 -4.17 10.16
N GLY A 68 -2.26 -5.00 9.27
CA GLY A 68 -1.55 -5.49 8.09
C GLY A 68 -0.91 -4.39 7.24
N GLY A 69 0.26 -4.69 6.67
CA GLY A 69 1.03 -3.74 5.85
C GLY A 69 1.75 -2.65 6.65
N THR A 70 1.80 -2.75 7.97
CA THR A 70 2.57 -1.86 8.86
C THR A 70 3.64 -2.62 9.65
N SER A 71 4.42 -1.89 10.44
CA SER A 71 5.44 -2.47 11.32
C SER A 71 4.89 -2.90 12.69
N TRP A 72 3.61 -2.64 12.99
CA TRP A 72 3.00 -3.01 14.27
C TRP A 72 3.07 -4.50 14.60
N PRO A 73 2.81 -5.44 13.67
CA PRO A 73 2.98 -6.87 13.96
C PRO A 73 4.41 -7.21 14.40
N ALA A 74 5.41 -6.75 13.63
CA ALA A 74 6.81 -6.96 13.96
C ALA A 74 7.25 -6.24 15.24
N ASN A 75 6.61 -5.11 15.59
CA ASN A 75 6.84 -4.38 16.83
C ASN A 75 6.37 -5.20 18.04
N LEU A 76 5.12 -5.69 17.98
CA LEU A 76 4.53 -6.54 19.02
C LEU A 76 5.35 -7.82 19.21
N ASP A 77 5.79 -8.44 18.12
CA ASP A 77 6.70 -9.60 18.16
C ASP A 77 8.01 -9.26 18.87
N ALA A 78 8.66 -8.15 18.49
CA ALA A 78 9.91 -7.72 19.08
C ALA A 78 9.79 -7.45 20.58
N ASP A 79 8.66 -6.91 21.02
CA ASP A 79 8.43 -6.56 22.42
C ASP A 79 8.10 -7.80 23.26
N MET A 80 7.40 -8.80 22.70
CA MET A 80 7.31 -10.13 23.28
C MET A 80 8.68 -10.80 23.41
N PHE A 81 9.59 -10.62 22.45
CA PHE A 81 10.95 -11.17 22.54
C PHE A 81 11.84 -10.44 23.56
N ALA A 82 11.70 -9.12 23.68
CA ALA A 82 12.56 -8.31 24.52
C ALA A 82 12.18 -8.36 26.01
N PHE A 83 10.90 -8.59 26.34
CA PHE A 83 10.36 -8.55 27.70
C PHE A 83 10.72 -7.24 28.44
N GLU A 84 10.71 -6.12 27.72
CA GLU A 84 10.88 -4.79 28.33
C GLU A 84 9.49 -4.26 28.72
N GLU A 85 9.18 -4.27 30.02
CA GLU A 85 7.86 -3.87 30.59
C GLU A 85 7.34 -2.54 30.05
N ARG A 86 8.25 -1.56 29.87
CA ARG A 86 7.88 -0.24 29.30
C ARG A 86 7.39 -0.30 27.87
N ARG A 87 7.93 -1.24 27.08
CA ARG A 87 7.55 -1.41 25.68
C ARG A 87 6.22 -2.14 25.55
N ILE A 88 6.06 -3.21 26.34
CA ILE A 88 4.79 -3.95 26.42
C ILE A 88 3.66 -3.02 26.88
N GLY A 89 3.89 -2.19 27.91
CA GLY A 89 2.91 -1.21 28.37
C GLY A 89 2.55 -0.17 27.30
N TYR A 90 3.54 0.33 26.56
CA TYR A 90 3.33 1.27 25.46
C TYR A 90 2.46 0.67 24.34
N ASP A 91 2.77 -0.56 23.92
CA ASP A 91 2.02 -1.27 22.89
C ASP A 91 0.60 -1.62 23.36
N ALA A 92 0.44 -2.03 24.62
CA ALA A 92 -0.87 -2.29 25.20
C ALA A 92 -1.74 -1.02 25.26
N GLU A 93 -1.17 0.14 25.62
CA GLU A 93 -1.85 1.43 25.58
C GLU A 93 -2.29 1.79 24.16
N PHE A 94 -1.45 1.53 23.14
CA PHE A 94 -1.82 1.72 21.74
C PHE A 94 -3.03 0.86 21.33
N LEU A 95 -3.00 -0.44 21.65
CA LEU A 95 -4.10 -1.36 21.31
C LEU A 95 -5.41 -0.96 22.00
N ILE A 96 -5.35 -0.62 23.29
CA ILE A 96 -6.49 -0.12 24.07
C ILE A 96 -7.01 1.19 23.47
N GLY A 97 -6.12 2.09 23.06
CA GLY A 97 -6.44 3.33 22.38
C GLY A 97 -7.24 3.09 21.09
N CYS A 98 -6.77 2.19 20.23
CA CYS A 98 -7.47 1.79 19.00
C CYS A 98 -8.88 1.28 19.31
N ARG A 99 -9.01 0.36 20.27
CA ARG A 99 -10.30 -0.19 20.69
C ARG A 99 -11.26 0.89 21.15
N ASN A 100 -10.79 1.81 21.99
CA ASN A 100 -11.62 2.85 22.56
C ASN A 100 -12.14 3.83 21.49
N VAL A 101 -11.32 4.18 20.49
CA VAL A 101 -11.74 5.04 19.38
C VAL A 101 -12.77 4.32 18.53
N VAL A 102 -12.51 3.09 18.09
CA VAL A 102 -13.45 2.33 17.24
C VAL A 102 -14.78 2.09 17.96
N ARG A 103 -14.76 1.65 19.22
CA ARG A 103 -15.97 1.39 19.99
C ARG A 103 -16.84 2.63 20.21
N ARG A 104 -16.22 3.81 20.30
CA ARG A 104 -16.92 5.06 20.61
C ARG A 104 -17.36 5.84 19.37
N TYR A 105 -16.56 5.79 18.31
CA TYR A 105 -16.72 6.67 17.16
C TYR A 105 -16.74 5.94 15.81
N GLY A 106 -16.43 4.65 15.79
CA GLY A 106 -16.40 3.82 14.60
C GLY A 106 -15.03 3.75 13.89
N MET A 107 -14.91 2.85 12.93
CA MET A 107 -13.66 2.59 12.20
C MET A 107 -13.27 3.74 11.27
N GLY A 108 -14.23 4.39 10.61
CA GLY A 108 -13.95 5.54 9.74
C GLY A 108 -13.24 6.67 10.49
N VAL A 109 -13.68 6.94 11.72
CA VAL A 109 -13.03 7.91 12.63
C VAL A 109 -11.66 7.45 13.06
N TRP A 110 -11.50 6.18 13.42
CA TRP A 110 -10.19 5.64 13.81
C TRP A 110 -9.16 5.75 12.68
N LEU A 111 -9.54 5.39 11.45
CA LEU A 111 -8.66 5.53 10.28
C LEU A 111 -8.28 6.99 10.04
N TYR A 112 -9.25 7.91 10.10
CA TYR A 112 -8.98 9.33 9.96
C TYR A 112 -8.02 9.83 11.06
N ASP A 113 -8.26 9.46 12.32
CA ASP A 113 -7.45 9.86 13.46
C ASP A 113 -6.00 9.37 13.33
N MET A 114 -5.79 8.11 12.92
CA MET A 114 -4.46 7.56 12.66
C MET A 114 -3.73 8.32 11.55
N VAL A 115 -4.39 8.57 10.41
CA VAL A 115 -3.78 9.29 9.27
C VAL A 115 -3.51 10.75 9.64
N ASN A 116 -4.41 11.39 10.38
CA ASN A 116 -4.26 12.75 10.85
C ASN A 116 -3.07 12.89 11.82
N ASP A 117 -2.95 11.97 12.79
CA ASP A 117 -1.82 11.91 13.72
C ASP A 117 -0.47 11.81 12.98
N ALA A 118 -0.37 10.90 12.01
CA ALA A 118 0.85 10.75 11.20
C ALA A 118 1.13 11.98 10.33
N SER A 119 0.09 12.61 9.78
CA SER A 119 0.22 13.83 8.99
C SER A 119 0.71 15.02 9.83
N ILE A 120 0.18 15.18 11.05
CA ILE A 120 0.63 16.19 12.02
C ILE A 120 2.08 15.94 12.41
N ALA A 121 2.48 14.69 12.63
CA ALA A 121 3.86 14.34 12.97
C ALA A 121 4.84 14.84 11.89
N VAL A 122 4.54 14.56 10.61
CA VAL A 122 5.33 15.05 9.47
C VAL A 122 5.32 16.57 9.38
N ALA A 123 4.14 17.21 9.46
CA ALA A 123 3.99 18.66 9.30
C ALA A 123 4.70 19.46 10.41
N LEU A 124 4.63 18.99 11.66
CA LEU A 124 5.25 19.65 12.81
C LEU A 124 6.69 19.21 13.06
N ASN A 125 7.21 18.24 12.30
CA ASN A 125 8.52 17.63 12.50
C ASN A 125 8.70 17.11 13.95
N ARG A 126 7.64 16.50 14.49
CA ARG A 126 7.58 15.98 15.87
C ARG A 126 7.07 14.54 15.83
N PRO A 127 7.76 13.58 16.47
CA PRO A 127 7.30 12.20 16.50
C PRO A 127 5.94 12.11 17.19
N SER A 128 5.07 11.25 16.65
CA SER A 128 3.83 10.88 17.31
C SER A 128 4.11 9.90 18.45
N SER A 129 3.33 9.99 19.52
CA SER A 129 3.34 9.02 20.60
C SER A 129 2.66 7.70 20.23
N ARG A 130 2.22 7.52 18.98
CA ARG A 130 1.63 6.29 18.43
C ARG A 130 2.53 5.67 17.36
N MET A 131 3.77 6.12 17.23
CA MET A 131 4.73 5.50 16.30
C MET A 131 5.29 4.21 16.91
N PRO A 132 5.29 3.07 16.20
CA PRO A 132 5.93 1.86 16.70
C PRO A 132 7.43 2.10 16.91
N PHE A 133 8.06 1.35 17.83
CA PHE A 133 9.50 1.43 18.07
C PHE A 133 10.31 0.90 16.89
N CYS A 134 9.83 -0.16 16.27
CA CYS A 134 10.36 -0.72 15.04
C CYS A 134 9.51 -0.22 13.86
N LEU A 135 10.05 0.68 13.04
CA LEU A 135 9.36 1.26 11.88
C LEU A 135 10.19 1.03 10.62
N GLY A 136 9.97 -0.11 9.96
CA GLY A 136 10.80 -0.54 8.82
C GLY A 136 12.29 -0.56 9.20
N PRO A 137 13.16 0.25 8.55
CA PRO A 137 14.58 0.30 8.87
C PRO A 137 14.89 1.14 10.13
N PHE A 138 13.92 1.88 10.67
CA PHE A 138 14.14 2.82 11.76
C PHE A 138 13.85 2.20 13.13
N ASP A 139 14.75 2.46 14.08
CA ASP A 139 14.45 2.40 15.51
C ASP A 139 14.03 3.81 15.94
N THR A 140 12.74 4.01 16.22
CA THR A 140 12.21 5.36 16.50
C THR A 140 12.74 5.91 17.82
N ARG A 141 13.08 5.06 18.80
CA ARG A 141 13.69 5.50 20.06
C ARG A 141 15.06 6.12 19.82
N GLU A 142 15.90 5.47 19.01
CA GLU A 142 17.21 6.02 18.66
C GLU A 142 17.11 7.23 17.74
N THR A 143 16.19 7.17 16.75
CA THR A 143 15.98 8.25 15.78
C THR A 143 15.54 9.55 16.46
N PHE A 144 14.72 9.46 17.51
CA PHE A 144 14.22 10.62 18.26
C PHE A 144 14.89 10.78 19.64
N ARG A 145 15.97 10.04 19.91
CA ARG A 145 16.74 10.21 21.14
C ARG A 145 17.33 11.62 21.19
N ARG A 146 17.16 12.26 22.33
CA ARG A 146 17.77 13.56 22.63
C ARG A 146 19.01 13.38 23.49
N ASP A 147 20.10 14.02 23.10
CA ASP A 147 21.30 14.10 23.91
C ASP A 147 21.19 15.27 24.89
N MET A 148 20.95 14.95 26.15
CA MET A 148 20.86 15.94 27.23
C MET A 148 22.20 16.63 27.51
N ARG A 149 23.34 15.99 27.20
CA ARG A 149 24.67 16.61 27.33
C ARG A 149 24.93 17.62 26.22
N ALA A 150 24.30 17.44 25.07
CA ALA A 150 24.34 18.37 23.93
C ALA A 150 23.15 19.37 23.91
N GLY A 151 22.62 19.73 25.08
CA GLY A 151 21.55 20.72 25.20
C GLY A 151 20.18 20.24 24.72
N GLY A 152 19.93 18.93 24.73
CA GLY A 152 18.64 18.34 24.36
C GLY A 152 18.40 18.22 22.85
N LYS A 153 19.45 18.34 22.03
CA LYS A 153 19.37 18.13 20.57
C LYS A 153 19.14 16.66 20.24
N TYR A 154 18.48 16.39 19.12
CA TYR A 154 18.36 15.02 18.61
C TYR A 154 19.72 14.48 18.20
N VAL A 155 19.94 13.19 18.48
CA VAL A 155 21.15 12.46 18.07
C VAL A 155 21.14 12.24 16.57
N ALA A 156 20.00 11.84 16.00
CA ALA A 156 19.85 11.68 14.56
C ALA A 156 19.68 13.04 13.86
N ASP A 157 20.20 13.13 12.64
CA ASP A 157 20.03 14.30 11.80
C ASP A 157 18.57 14.49 11.36
N GLU A 158 18.25 15.70 10.87
CA GLU A 158 16.89 16.04 10.45
C GLU A 158 16.39 15.23 9.26
N LYS A 159 17.26 14.87 8.31
CA LYS A 159 16.86 14.09 7.12
C LYS A 159 16.42 12.70 7.55
N THR A 160 17.17 12.05 8.43
CA THR A 160 16.84 10.74 9.00
C THR A 160 15.52 10.78 9.77
N ARG A 161 15.31 11.82 10.61
CA ARG A 161 14.03 12.00 11.34
C ARG A 161 12.85 12.21 10.40
N ARG A 162 12.99 13.05 9.36
CA ARG A 162 11.93 13.27 8.36
C ARG A 162 11.62 12.00 7.55
N ALA A 163 12.63 11.24 7.16
CA ALA A 163 12.45 9.96 6.47
C ALA A 163 11.68 8.96 7.36
N CYS A 164 12.00 8.90 8.65
CA CYS A 164 11.28 8.08 9.62
C CYS A 164 9.80 8.48 9.75
N MET A 165 9.47 9.77 9.87
CA MET A 165 8.06 10.21 9.92
C MET A 165 7.33 10.03 8.59
N ALA A 166 8.01 10.23 7.46
CA ALA A 166 7.45 9.97 6.14
C ALA A 166 7.12 8.47 5.96
N GLU A 167 7.98 7.59 6.46
CA GLU A 167 7.71 6.15 6.47
C GLU A 167 6.49 5.85 7.35
N TYR A 168 6.37 6.43 8.54
CA TYR A 168 5.20 6.26 9.41
C TYR A 168 3.92 6.65 8.68
N LEU A 169 3.87 7.84 8.08
CA LEU A 169 2.73 8.30 7.31
C LEU A 169 2.39 7.34 6.15
N ARG A 170 3.40 6.84 5.44
CA ARG A 170 3.19 5.84 4.37
C ARG A 170 2.62 4.53 4.90
N GLN A 171 3.08 4.03 6.05
CA GLN A 171 2.51 2.84 6.67
C GLN A 171 1.05 3.07 7.11
N ILE A 172 0.73 4.26 7.59
CA ILE A 172 -0.64 4.57 8.01
C ILE A 172 -1.59 4.71 6.81
N TYR A 173 -1.12 5.23 5.66
CA TYR A 173 -1.90 5.14 4.40
C TYR A 173 -2.15 3.68 3.99
N ARG A 174 -1.12 2.81 4.09
CA ARG A 174 -1.28 1.37 3.84
C ARG A 174 -2.25 0.72 4.82
N LEU A 175 -2.19 1.05 6.11
CA LEU A 175 -3.12 0.57 7.13
C LEU A 175 -4.56 0.95 6.78
N ALA A 176 -4.78 2.20 6.36
CA ALA A 176 -6.10 2.67 5.96
C ALA A 176 -6.60 1.91 4.73
N ALA A 177 -5.79 1.81 3.67
CA ALA A 177 -6.14 1.06 2.48
C ALA A 177 -6.46 -0.42 2.79
N TYR A 178 -5.60 -1.07 3.57
CA TYR A 178 -5.80 -2.43 4.04
C TYR A 178 -7.12 -2.60 4.79
N SER A 179 -7.36 -1.73 5.76
CA SER A 179 -8.55 -1.78 6.61
C SER A 179 -9.83 -1.59 5.80
N LEU A 180 -9.82 -0.67 4.84
CA LEU A 180 -10.94 -0.43 3.91
C LEU A 180 -11.22 -1.66 3.04
N LEU A 181 -10.18 -2.31 2.50
CA LEU A 181 -10.33 -3.50 1.66
C LEU A 181 -10.77 -4.74 2.44
N ARG A 182 -10.40 -4.84 3.71
CA ARG A 182 -10.72 -5.97 4.57
C ARG A 182 -12.09 -5.83 5.22
N TRP A 183 -12.34 -4.69 5.83
CA TRP A 183 -13.47 -4.45 6.71
C TRP A 183 -14.58 -3.63 6.05
N GLY A 184 -14.33 -2.96 4.92
CA GLY A 184 -15.32 -2.11 4.22
C GLY A 184 -16.46 -2.84 3.50
N GLY A 185 -16.68 -4.12 3.82
CA GLY A 185 -17.86 -4.88 3.39
C GLY A 185 -18.13 -4.81 1.88
N ALA A 186 -19.33 -4.33 1.54
CA ALA A 186 -19.78 -4.09 0.18
C ALA A 186 -19.89 -2.59 -0.15
N ASP A 187 -19.35 -1.71 0.69
CA ASP A 187 -19.39 -0.27 0.46
C ASP A 187 -18.49 0.08 -0.75
N PRO A 188 -19.05 0.59 -1.86
CA PRO A 188 -18.25 0.91 -3.03
C PRO A 188 -17.22 2.02 -2.74
N ARG A 189 -17.45 2.87 -1.73
CA ARG A 189 -16.52 3.94 -1.36
C ARG A 189 -15.23 3.40 -0.77
N ALA A 190 -15.25 2.24 -0.10
CA ALA A 190 -14.07 1.71 0.57
C ALA A 190 -12.92 1.47 -0.40
N ALA A 191 -13.21 0.91 -1.59
CA ALA A 191 -12.20 0.67 -2.61
C ALA A 191 -11.68 1.98 -3.25
N ASP A 192 -12.55 2.97 -3.44
CA ASP A 192 -12.17 4.29 -3.97
C ASP A 192 -11.26 5.04 -2.99
N ILE A 193 -11.60 5.02 -1.70
CA ILE A 193 -10.76 5.60 -0.64
C ILE A 193 -9.45 4.83 -0.56
N ALA A 194 -9.45 3.50 -0.61
CA ALA A 194 -8.23 2.69 -0.57
C ALA A 194 -7.29 3.00 -1.76
N GLN A 195 -7.82 3.16 -2.97
CA GLN A 195 -7.02 3.59 -4.13
C GLN A 195 -6.40 4.95 -3.89
N MET A 196 -7.19 5.92 -3.42
CA MET A 196 -6.68 7.26 -3.13
C MET A 196 -5.69 7.26 -1.97
N MET A 197 -5.83 6.40 -0.97
CA MET A 197 -4.82 6.25 0.10
C MET A 197 -3.45 5.83 -0.45
N LEU A 198 -3.44 4.89 -1.39
CA LEU A 198 -2.19 4.36 -1.96
C LEU A 198 -1.62 5.20 -3.12
N ALA A 199 -2.42 6.04 -3.77
CA ALA A 199 -1.97 6.88 -4.89
C ALA A 199 -1.74 8.34 -4.47
N TYR A 200 -2.64 8.87 -3.63
CA TYR A 200 -2.73 10.26 -3.21
C TYR A 200 -3.16 10.34 -1.74
N GLY A 201 -2.31 9.88 -0.81
CA GLY A 201 -2.70 9.71 0.61
C GLY A 201 -3.43 10.91 1.24
N GLY A 202 -3.06 12.14 0.89
CA GLY A 202 -3.77 13.36 1.34
C GLY A 202 -5.21 13.49 0.81
N LEU A 203 -5.47 13.08 -0.44
CA LEU A 203 -6.84 12.99 -0.98
C LEU A 203 -7.61 11.88 -0.28
N GLY A 204 -7.01 10.69 -0.11
CA GLY A 204 -7.62 9.58 0.61
C GLY A 204 -8.04 9.98 2.03
N MET A 205 -7.16 10.68 2.76
CA MET A 205 -7.46 11.25 4.08
C MET A 205 -8.66 12.19 4.04
N THR A 206 -8.73 13.06 3.02
CA THR A 206 -9.83 14.01 2.86
C THR A 206 -11.15 13.28 2.56
N MET A 207 -11.11 12.19 1.80
CA MET A 207 -12.29 11.34 1.56
C MET A 207 -12.81 10.66 2.83
N LEU A 208 -11.99 10.38 3.84
CA LEU A 208 -12.48 9.87 5.13
C LEU A 208 -13.33 10.91 5.88
N ARG A 209 -13.13 12.22 5.63
CA ARG A 209 -13.93 13.29 6.25
C ARG A 209 -15.38 13.33 5.75
N ASP A 210 -15.69 12.63 4.67
CA ASP A 210 -17.07 12.46 4.21
C ASP A 210 -17.90 11.59 5.17
N ASP A 211 -17.26 10.81 6.04
CA ASP A 211 -17.97 10.09 7.08
C ASP A 211 -18.58 11.09 8.08
N PRO A 212 -19.91 11.10 8.26
CA PRO A 212 -20.57 12.01 9.19
C PRO A 212 -20.08 11.86 10.64
N ASN A 213 -19.54 10.71 11.04
CA ASN A 213 -18.95 10.52 12.36
C ASN A 213 -17.62 11.27 12.52
N VAL A 214 -16.85 11.46 11.44
CA VAL A 214 -15.65 12.31 11.44
C VAL A 214 -16.05 13.79 11.54
N VAL A 215 -17.07 14.21 10.79
CA VAL A 215 -17.59 15.59 10.84
C VAL A 215 -18.09 15.94 12.24
N LYS A 216 -18.76 15.01 12.94
CA LYS A 216 -19.23 15.21 14.33
C LYS A 216 -18.12 15.53 15.33
N LEU A 217 -16.86 15.19 15.03
CA LEU A 217 -15.71 15.52 15.86
C LEU A 217 -15.15 16.93 15.61
N GLY A 218 -15.84 17.76 14.83
CA GLY A 218 -15.45 19.14 14.56
C GLY A 218 -14.44 19.28 13.42
N CYS A 219 -14.26 18.24 12.61
CA CYS A 219 -13.50 18.34 11.37
C CYS A 219 -14.30 19.15 10.36
N GLU A 220 -13.74 20.26 9.88
CA GLU A 220 -14.34 20.99 8.76
C GLU A 220 -14.30 20.11 7.51
N PRO A 221 -15.47 19.81 6.91
CA PRO A 221 -15.50 18.97 5.74
C PRO A 221 -14.98 19.78 4.54
N ASP A 222 -13.77 19.44 4.08
CA ASP A 222 -13.25 19.93 2.81
C ASP A 222 -13.74 19.02 1.69
N PHE A 223 -14.79 19.42 0.99
CA PHE A 223 -15.35 18.66 -0.12
C PHE A 223 -14.66 18.93 -1.47
N ARG A 224 -13.61 19.76 -1.50
CA ARG A 224 -12.92 20.14 -2.74
C ARG A 224 -12.20 18.97 -3.42
N TYR A 225 -11.83 17.94 -2.65
CA TYR A 225 -11.31 16.69 -3.21
C TYR A 225 -12.27 16.07 -4.25
N ARG A 226 -13.58 16.30 -4.14
CA ARG A 226 -14.58 15.80 -5.10
C ARG A 226 -14.37 16.39 -6.49
N ASN A 227 -13.85 17.62 -6.59
CA ASN A 227 -13.46 18.22 -7.87
C ASN A 227 -12.33 17.41 -8.51
N VAL A 228 -11.32 17.04 -7.73
CA VAL A 228 -10.16 16.26 -8.21
C VAL A 228 -10.58 14.85 -8.60
N CYS A 229 -11.30 14.13 -7.72
CA CYS A 229 -11.75 12.78 -8.01
C CYS A 229 -12.70 12.74 -9.22
N GLY A 230 -13.62 13.71 -9.33
CA GLY A 230 -14.48 13.85 -10.50
C GLY A 230 -13.69 14.11 -11.77
N HIS A 231 -12.70 15.02 -11.70
CA HIS A 231 -11.85 15.35 -12.85
C HIS A 231 -11.00 14.16 -13.32
N LEU A 232 -10.36 13.43 -12.41
CA LEU A 232 -9.61 12.21 -12.73
C LEU A 232 -10.53 11.18 -13.41
N ARG A 233 -11.73 10.96 -12.86
CA ARG A 233 -12.72 10.03 -13.44
C ARG A 233 -13.12 10.43 -14.86
N ASP A 234 -13.38 11.71 -15.11
CA ASP A 234 -13.71 12.21 -16.45
C ASP A 234 -12.57 12.00 -17.45
N MET A 235 -11.31 12.12 -17.01
CA MET A 235 -10.14 11.86 -17.86
C MET A 235 -9.98 10.37 -18.18
N TRP A 236 -10.20 9.49 -17.20
CA TRP A 236 -10.22 8.04 -17.44
C TRP A 236 -11.29 7.64 -18.45
N ILE A 237 -12.52 8.15 -18.31
CA ILE A 237 -13.61 7.88 -19.26
C ILE A 237 -13.21 8.32 -20.68
N LYS A 238 -12.60 9.49 -20.84
CA LYS A 238 -12.11 9.94 -22.15
C LYS A 238 -11.01 9.03 -22.71
N ALA A 239 -10.07 8.61 -21.87
CA ALA A 239 -9.01 7.70 -22.30
C ALA A 239 -9.53 6.28 -22.64
N ASP A 240 -10.60 5.84 -21.99
CA ASP A 240 -11.31 4.60 -22.32
C ASP A 240 -12.00 4.71 -23.68
N LEU A 241 -12.62 5.86 -23.97
CA LEU A 241 -13.20 6.14 -25.29
C LEU A 241 -12.13 6.17 -26.39
N ASP A 242 -10.99 6.82 -26.15
CA ASP A 242 -9.86 6.82 -27.09
C ASP A 242 -9.36 5.41 -27.36
N TYR A 243 -9.25 4.57 -26.32
CA TYR A 243 -8.88 3.17 -26.47
C TYR A 243 -9.90 2.37 -27.28
N ALA A 244 -11.18 2.55 -27.00
CA ALA A 244 -12.25 1.88 -27.74
C ALA A 244 -12.26 2.28 -29.23
N CYS A 245 -11.84 3.50 -29.57
CA CYS A 245 -11.69 3.95 -30.96
C CYS A 245 -10.44 3.37 -31.65
N ASP A 246 -9.38 3.10 -30.89
CA ASP A 246 -8.09 2.65 -31.42
C ASP A 246 -7.97 1.12 -31.56
N ILE A 247 -8.79 0.36 -30.84
CA ILE A 247 -8.76 -1.11 -30.90
C ILE A 247 -9.65 -1.66 -32.02
N ASP A 248 -9.17 -2.74 -32.63
CA ASP A 248 -9.99 -3.54 -33.54
C ASP A 248 -10.92 -4.46 -32.73
N LEU A 249 -12.20 -4.07 -32.66
CA LEU A 249 -13.22 -4.81 -31.91
C LEU A 249 -13.55 -6.17 -32.53
N ASP A 250 -13.18 -6.41 -33.80
CA ASP A 250 -13.45 -7.67 -34.49
C ASP A 250 -12.45 -8.79 -34.08
N ALA A 251 -11.35 -8.44 -33.39
CA ALA A 251 -10.35 -9.37 -32.86
C ALA A 251 -10.76 -10.00 -31.50
N GLY A 252 -11.98 -10.54 -31.43
CA GLY A 252 -12.78 -10.82 -30.22
C GLY A 252 -12.14 -11.48 -28.98
N ARG A 253 -10.98 -12.15 -29.07
CA ARG A 253 -10.26 -12.68 -27.89
C ARG A 253 -9.58 -11.61 -27.04
N ALA A 254 -9.22 -10.46 -27.60
CA ALA A 254 -8.54 -9.39 -26.85
C ALA A 254 -9.45 -8.61 -25.88
N LEU A 255 -10.75 -8.91 -25.87
CA LEU A 255 -11.77 -8.23 -25.06
C LEU A 255 -12.26 -9.08 -23.87
N GLU A 256 -11.90 -10.36 -23.81
CA GLU A 256 -12.25 -11.23 -22.69
C GLU A 256 -11.32 -11.05 -21.49
N TYR A 257 -11.82 -11.33 -20.30
CA TYR A 257 -11.02 -11.31 -19.08
C TYR A 257 -10.22 -12.63 -18.96
N PRO A 258 -8.92 -12.58 -18.62
CA PRO A 258 -8.13 -11.41 -18.22
C PRO A 258 -7.40 -10.67 -19.36
N GLU A 259 -7.39 -11.18 -20.59
CA GLU A 259 -6.63 -10.65 -21.74
C GLU A 259 -6.89 -9.17 -22.03
N CYS A 260 -8.11 -8.69 -21.81
CA CYS A 260 -8.49 -7.29 -22.01
C CYS A 260 -7.72 -6.34 -21.08
N MET A 261 -7.36 -6.78 -19.88
CA MET A 261 -6.55 -6.01 -18.95
C MET A 261 -5.09 -5.92 -19.42
N ASP A 262 -4.55 -7.01 -19.96
CA ASP A 262 -3.21 -7.04 -20.52
C ASP A 262 -3.11 -6.07 -21.71
N ALA A 263 -4.10 -6.14 -22.61
CA ALA A 263 -4.18 -5.27 -23.79
C ALA A 263 -4.28 -3.80 -23.39
N ARG A 264 -5.17 -3.45 -22.43
CA ARG A 264 -5.32 -2.08 -21.91
C ARG A 264 -4.04 -1.58 -21.25
N TYR A 265 -3.41 -2.40 -20.40
CA TYR A 265 -2.14 -2.04 -19.74
C TYR A 265 -1.04 -1.72 -20.77
N LEU A 266 -0.88 -2.59 -21.77
CA LEU A 266 0.15 -2.42 -22.81
C LEU A 266 -0.15 -1.26 -23.76
N TYR A 267 -1.41 -0.96 -24.04
CA TYR A 267 -1.82 0.22 -24.79
C TYR A 267 -1.46 1.50 -24.03
N ASP A 268 -1.87 1.59 -22.76
CA ASP A 268 -1.64 2.76 -21.91
C ASP A 268 -0.16 3.05 -21.71
N ALA A 269 0.65 2.01 -21.45
CA ALA A 269 2.08 2.17 -21.28
C ALA A 269 2.77 2.75 -22.54
N ARG A 270 2.38 2.29 -23.74
CA ARG A 270 2.89 2.82 -25.01
C ARG A 270 2.45 4.27 -25.22
N LYS A 271 1.18 4.57 -24.97
CA LYS A 271 0.63 5.92 -25.14
C LYS A 271 1.23 6.90 -24.14
N LEU A 272 1.47 6.50 -22.90
CA LEU A 272 2.16 7.30 -21.88
C LEU A 272 3.58 7.67 -22.31
N ILE A 273 4.37 6.69 -22.77
CA ILE A 273 5.74 6.94 -23.26
C ILE A 273 5.71 7.89 -24.46
N ALA A 274 4.80 7.69 -25.41
CA ALA A 274 4.65 8.55 -26.57
C ALA A 274 4.24 9.98 -26.18
N ALA A 275 3.28 10.12 -25.27
CA ALA A 275 2.83 11.39 -24.72
C ALA A 275 3.99 12.17 -24.08
N TYR A 276 4.72 11.55 -23.15
CA TYR A 276 5.88 12.19 -22.52
C TYR A 276 6.97 12.58 -23.53
N ARG A 277 7.27 11.72 -24.51
CA ARG A 277 8.24 12.06 -25.56
C ARG A 277 7.77 13.23 -26.42
N SER A 278 6.49 13.31 -26.75
CA SER A 278 5.91 14.41 -27.54
C SER A 278 5.94 15.75 -26.78
N LEU A 279 5.73 15.71 -25.46
CA LEU A 279 5.70 16.89 -24.60
C LEU A 279 7.09 17.31 -24.10
N TRP A 280 8.15 16.55 -24.41
CA TRP A 280 9.49 16.75 -23.85
C TRP A 280 10.03 18.17 -24.02
N LYS A 281 9.81 18.78 -25.20
CA LYS A 281 10.28 20.13 -25.52
C LYS A 281 9.36 21.25 -24.98
N GLY A 282 8.12 20.93 -24.65
CA GLY A 282 7.15 21.89 -24.13
C GLY A 282 7.41 22.24 -22.67
N ARG A 283 6.84 23.34 -22.17
CA ARG A 283 6.73 23.55 -20.73
C ARG A 283 5.49 22.81 -20.24
N THR A 284 5.66 21.89 -19.29
CA THR A 284 4.55 21.14 -18.70
C THR A 284 4.44 21.54 -17.24
N GLU A 285 3.21 21.83 -16.79
CA GLU A 285 2.94 22.15 -15.40
C GLU A 285 3.07 20.89 -14.52
N PRO A 286 3.62 20.98 -13.29
CA PRO A 286 3.66 19.84 -12.38
C PRO A 286 2.25 19.39 -11.99
N ALA A 287 1.99 18.07 -11.97
CA ALA A 287 0.69 17.51 -11.60
C ALA A 287 0.19 18.01 -10.23
N ALA A 288 1.07 18.16 -9.24
CA ALA A 288 0.72 18.71 -7.93
C ALA A 288 0.11 20.13 -8.00
N ARG A 289 0.61 20.99 -8.88
CA ARG A 289 0.06 22.35 -9.08
C ARG A 289 -1.30 22.33 -9.77
N VAL A 290 -1.48 21.38 -10.70
CA VAL A 290 -2.76 21.18 -11.38
C VAL A 290 -3.81 20.67 -10.41
N LEU A 291 -3.43 19.73 -9.54
CA LEU A 291 -4.26 19.20 -8.46
C LEU A 291 -4.71 20.31 -7.50
N GLU A 292 -3.77 21.10 -6.97
CA GLU A 292 -4.06 22.28 -6.13
C GLU A 292 -5.06 23.22 -6.81
N ARG A 293 -4.86 23.52 -8.09
CA ARG A 293 -5.76 24.38 -8.86
C ARG A 293 -7.17 23.79 -8.99
N ILE A 294 -7.31 22.48 -9.21
CA ILE A 294 -8.62 21.83 -9.31
C ILE A 294 -9.35 21.87 -7.96
N GLU A 295 -8.64 21.69 -6.85
CA GLU A 295 -9.22 21.83 -5.52
C GLU A 295 -9.75 23.26 -5.31
N GLU A 296 -8.95 24.28 -5.64
CA GLU A 296 -9.31 25.69 -5.41
C GLU A 296 -10.34 26.25 -6.40
N SER A 297 -10.16 25.98 -7.69
CA SER A 297 -10.88 26.63 -8.79
C SER A 297 -11.89 25.70 -9.50
N GLY A 298 -11.91 24.42 -9.15
CA GLY A 298 -12.76 23.42 -9.79
C GLY A 298 -12.15 22.77 -11.05
N PRO A 299 -12.84 21.79 -11.64
CA PRO A 299 -12.35 21.06 -12.81
C PRO A 299 -12.28 21.94 -14.06
N TYR A 300 -11.34 21.64 -14.96
CA TYR A 300 -11.22 22.31 -16.26
C TYR A 300 -11.50 21.36 -17.42
N ARG A 301 -11.74 21.93 -18.61
CA ARG A 301 -11.94 21.14 -19.83
C ARG A 301 -10.61 20.65 -20.36
N VAL A 302 -10.46 19.32 -20.42
CA VAL A 302 -9.33 18.64 -21.07
C VAL A 302 -9.73 18.24 -22.50
N PRO A 303 -9.16 18.88 -23.54
CA PRO A 303 -9.45 18.52 -24.94
C PRO A 303 -8.76 17.22 -25.38
N ASP A 304 -7.58 16.95 -24.82
CA ASP A 304 -6.73 15.80 -25.15
C ASP A 304 -6.05 15.32 -23.87
N VAL A 305 -6.46 14.15 -23.38
CA VAL A 305 -5.96 13.58 -22.13
C VAL A 305 -4.47 13.23 -22.24
N TRP A 306 -3.97 12.89 -23.43
CA TRP A 306 -2.56 12.56 -23.65
C TRP A 306 -1.63 13.78 -23.62
N LYS A 307 -2.19 14.99 -23.46
CA LYS A 307 -1.44 16.22 -23.20
C LYS A 307 -1.61 16.73 -21.77
N ASP A 308 -2.47 16.09 -20.97
CA ASP A 308 -2.80 16.55 -19.64
C ASP A 308 -1.81 16.03 -18.59
N PRO A 309 -1.06 16.90 -17.90
CA PRO A 309 -0.04 16.48 -16.94
C PRO A 309 -0.58 15.72 -15.72
N LEU A 310 -1.81 16.00 -15.28
CA LEU A 310 -2.39 15.30 -14.15
C LEU A 310 -2.84 13.90 -14.57
N TYR A 311 -3.46 13.76 -15.74
CA TYR A 311 -3.79 12.44 -16.30
C TYR A 311 -2.54 11.59 -16.53
N LEU A 312 -1.48 12.15 -17.15
CA LEU A 312 -0.25 11.37 -17.41
C LEU A 312 0.42 10.91 -16.12
N HIS A 313 0.38 11.72 -15.06
CA HIS A 313 0.86 11.36 -13.74
C HIS A 313 -0.01 10.27 -13.08
N ASP A 314 -1.33 10.39 -13.12
CA ASP A 314 -2.24 9.36 -12.58
C ASP A 314 -2.12 8.03 -13.37
N LEU A 315 -1.96 8.13 -14.70
CA LEU A 315 -1.69 6.99 -15.57
C LEU A 315 -0.35 6.33 -15.24
N SER A 316 0.71 7.10 -14.96
CA SER A 316 2.00 6.53 -14.55
C SER A 316 1.89 5.77 -13.23
N ILE A 317 1.13 6.30 -12.24
CA ILE A 317 0.83 5.60 -10.99
C ILE A 317 0.06 4.30 -11.26
N SER A 318 -0.95 4.33 -12.12
CA SER A 318 -1.76 3.15 -12.46
C SER A 318 -0.96 2.00 -13.11
N LEU A 319 0.17 2.31 -13.74
CA LEU A 319 1.05 1.36 -14.41
C LEU A 319 2.24 0.96 -13.54
N MET A 320 2.75 1.89 -12.74
CA MET A 320 4.04 1.75 -12.08
C MET A 320 3.99 1.71 -10.54
N GLY A 321 2.85 2.05 -9.94
CA GLY A 321 2.75 2.44 -8.53
C GLY A 321 3.41 3.80 -8.28
N GLN A 322 3.22 4.35 -7.08
CA GLN A 322 3.67 5.70 -6.74
C GLN A 322 5.19 5.89 -6.84
N ASP A 323 5.98 4.94 -6.34
CA ASP A 323 7.45 5.03 -6.38
C ASP A 323 8.01 4.89 -7.80
N GLY A 324 7.41 4.02 -8.62
CA GLY A 324 7.81 3.85 -10.02
C GLY A 324 7.46 5.08 -10.87
N ALA A 325 6.27 5.64 -10.65
CA ALA A 325 5.81 6.88 -11.28
C ALA A 325 6.71 8.07 -10.94
N CYS A 326 7.10 8.20 -9.67
CA CYS A 326 7.93 9.31 -9.18
C CYS A 326 9.23 9.48 -9.99
N VAL A 327 9.92 8.40 -10.32
CA VAL A 327 11.16 8.44 -11.12
C VAL A 327 10.90 8.98 -12.54
N LEU A 328 9.86 8.46 -13.20
CA LEU A 328 9.48 8.86 -14.55
C LEU A 328 9.03 10.33 -14.60
N ASP A 329 8.16 10.71 -13.67
CA ASP A 329 7.56 12.03 -13.60
C ASP A 329 8.58 13.09 -13.20
N GLU A 330 9.48 12.78 -12.26
CA GLU A 330 10.55 13.69 -11.85
C GLU A 330 11.57 13.89 -12.98
N GLY A 331 11.96 12.82 -13.67
CA GLY A 331 12.83 12.88 -14.84
C GLY A 331 12.21 13.73 -15.96
N PHE A 332 10.91 13.57 -16.19
CA PHE A 332 10.17 14.40 -17.13
C PHE A 332 10.15 15.85 -16.65
N ARG A 333 9.65 16.14 -15.44
CA ARG A 333 9.47 17.50 -14.88
C ARG A 333 10.76 18.31 -14.85
N THR A 334 11.86 17.69 -14.45
CA THR A 334 13.19 18.34 -14.37
C THR A 334 13.94 18.37 -15.69
N ARG A 335 13.40 17.71 -16.74
CA ARG A 335 14.06 17.49 -18.04
C ARG A 335 15.41 16.76 -17.89
N ALA A 336 15.58 16.00 -16.82
CA ALA A 336 16.75 15.17 -16.58
C ALA A 336 16.65 13.90 -17.44
N ARG A 337 17.31 13.91 -18.60
CA ARG A 337 17.20 12.85 -19.61
C ARG A 337 17.52 11.47 -19.04
N ASP A 338 18.59 11.33 -18.28
CA ASP A 338 19.01 10.05 -17.69
C ASP A 338 17.97 9.51 -16.68
N LEU A 339 17.35 10.39 -15.90
CA LEU A 339 16.31 9.99 -14.93
C LEU A 339 15.04 9.56 -15.68
N PHE A 340 14.64 10.30 -16.71
CA PHE A 340 13.51 9.97 -17.55
C PHE A 340 13.70 8.64 -18.29
N ASP A 341 14.86 8.43 -18.92
CA ASP A 341 15.15 7.20 -19.66
C ASP A 341 15.21 5.97 -18.74
N ARG A 342 15.64 6.13 -17.48
CA ARG A 342 15.51 5.07 -16.46
C ARG A 342 14.06 4.74 -16.14
N GLY A 343 13.21 5.75 -15.96
CA GLY A 343 11.77 5.56 -15.73
C GLY A 343 11.08 4.85 -16.90
N VAL A 344 11.39 5.27 -18.14
CA VAL A 344 10.90 4.62 -19.36
C VAL A 344 11.39 3.19 -19.46
N GLY A 345 12.68 2.93 -19.20
CA GLY A 345 13.25 1.58 -19.23
C GLY A 345 12.59 0.63 -18.23
N GLU A 346 12.22 1.12 -17.04
CA GLU A 346 11.47 0.35 -16.04
C GLU A 346 10.03 0.07 -16.51
N LEU A 347 9.35 1.04 -17.13
CA LEU A 347 8.02 0.81 -17.70
C LEU A 347 8.06 -0.21 -18.85
N GLU A 348 9.02 -0.10 -19.75
CA GLU A 348 9.22 -1.06 -20.85
C GLU A 348 9.56 -2.46 -20.33
N ARG A 349 10.31 -2.57 -19.21
CA ARG A 349 10.55 -3.84 -18.53
C ARG A 349 9.25 -4.47 -18.05
N ARG A 350 8.38 -3.70 -17.40
CA ARG A 350 7.06 -4.16 -16.95
C ARG A 350 6.14 -4.55 -18.11
N MET A 351 6.18 -3.80 -19.22
CA MET A 351 5.45 -4.17 -20.43
C MET A 351 5.89 -5.54 -20.97
N ARG A 352 7.19 -5.84 -20.96
CA ARG A 352 7.69 -7.17 -21.36
C ARG A 352 7.22 -8.28 -20.42
N GLU A 353 7.15 -8.01 -19.11
CA GLU A 353 6.61 -8.95 -18.13
C GLU A 353 5.13 -9.25 -18.38
N VAL A 354 4.31 -8.20 -18.48
CA VAL A 354 2.87 -8.32 -18.78
C VAL A 354 2.63 -9.00 -20.13
N GLY A 355 3.39 -8.64 -21.16
CA GLY A 355 3.27 -9.28 -22.47
C GLY A 355 3.64 -10.76 -22.49
N ARG A 356 4.51 -11.21 -21.57
CA ARG A 356 4.93 -12.62 -21.46
C ARG A 356 3.98 -13.46 -20.63
N SER A 357 3.55 -12.97 -19.48
CA SER A 357 2.84 -13.78 -18.47
C SER A 357 1.42 -13.30 -18.15
N GLY A 358 1.01 -12.15 -18.70
CA GLY A 358 -0.19 -11.44 -18.28
C GLY A 358 0.01 -10.60 -17.02
N LEU A 359 -0.87 -9.62 -16.82
CA LEU A 359 -0.86 -8.67 -15.72
C LEU A 359 -1.06 -9.35 -14.37
N LEU A 360 -2.00 -10.29 -14.28
CA LEU A 360 -2.29 -11.01 -13.02
C LEU A 360 -1.06 -11.77 -12.51
N SER A 361 -0.34 -12.46 -13.40
CA SER A 361 0.89 -13.18 -13.08
C SER A 361 2.04 -12.22 -12.78
N ALA A 362 2.13 -11.10 -13.51
CA ALA A 362 3.13 -10.07 -13.23
C ALA A 362 2.93 -9.46 -11.82
N LEU A 363 1.70 -9.23 -11.39
CA LEU A 363 1.38 -8.78 -10.02
C LEU A 363 1.74 -9.84 -8.97
N ALA A 364 1.43 -11.12 -9.21
CA ALA A 364 1.81 -12.22 -8.34
C ALA A 364 3.34 -12.30 -8.14
N ALA A 365 4.10 -12.15 -9.23
CA ALA A 365 5.56 -12.19 -9.19
C ALA A 365 6.18 -11.08 -8.33
N ARG A 366 5.48 -9.96 -8.12
CA ARG A 366 5.97 -8.86 -7.25
C ARG A 366 5.92 -9.21 -5.77
N ILE A 367 4.94 -10.02 -5.36
CA ILE A 367 4.75 -10.43 -3.96
C ILE A 367 5.38 -11.79 -3.66
N ALA A 368 5.69 -12.57 -4.70
CA ALA A 368 6.36 -13.84 -4.57
C ALA A 368 7.59 -13.70 -3.65
N PRO A 369 7.85 -14.69 -2.77
CA PRO A 369 9.17 -14.83 -2.20
C PRO A 369 10.12 -14.85 -3.40
N ALA A 370 10.98 -13.83 -3.54
CA ALA A 370 12.16 -14.01 -4.38
C ALA A 370 12.77 -15.33 -3.96
N ALA A 371 13.18 -16.17 -4.91
CA ALA A 371 13.81 -17.46 -4.64
C ALA A 371 15.10 -17.23 -3.83
N TYR A 372 14.94 -16.95 -2.55
CA TYR A 372 15.90 -17.01 -1.48
C TYR A 372 15.77 -18.43 -0.97
N GLY A 373 16.28 -19.38 -1.74
CA GLY A 373 16.61 -20.67 -1.18
C GLY A 373 17.49 -20.46 0.06
N ASP A 374 17.20 -21.21 1.13
CA ASP A 374 18.07 -21.43 2.28
C ASP A 374 18.76 -20.19 2.88
N ARG A 375 18.01 -19.38 3.64
CA ARG A 375 18.62 -18.38 4.55
C ARG A 375 18.07 -18.36 5.97
N MET A 376 17.53 -19.48 6.44
CA MET A 376 17.46 -19.70 7.89
C MET A 376 18.87 -19.91 8.50
N ASP A 377 19.90 -20.17 7.68
CA ASP A 377 21.30 -20.39 8.13
C ASP A 377 22.26 -19.20 7.89
N MET A 378 21.79 -18.04 7.41
CA MET A 378 22.66 -16.86 7.29
C MET A 378 22.60 -16.02 8.57
N PRO A 379 23.75 -15.62 9.14
CA PRO A 379 23.75 -14.69 10.27
C PRO A 379 23.01 -13.41 9.88
N PRO A 380 22.31 -12.76 10.83
CA PRO A 380 21.50 -11.59 10.55
C PRO A 380 22.35 -10.56 9.81
N ALA A 381 21.96 -10.25 8.57
CA ALA A 381 22.66 -9.23 7.78
C ALA A 381 22.79 -7.94 8.62
N PRO A 382 23.95 -7.24 8.55
CA PRO A 382 24.16 -5.99 9.27
C PRO A 382 23.00 -5.02 9.04
N ARG A 383 22.62 -4.25 10.08
CA ARG A 383 21.49 -3.29 10.05
C ARG A 383 21.50 -2.40 8.79
N GLU A 384 22.67 -2.00 8.33
CA GLU A 384 22.86 -1.16 7.13
C GLU A 384 22.42 -1.85 5.82
N ASP A 385 22.51 -3.18 5.73
CA ASP A 385 22.15 -3.93 4.53
C ASP A 385 20.65 -4.30 4.51
N ARG A 386 20.00 -4.45 5.68
CA ARG A 386 18.53 -4.52 5.75
C ARG A 386 17.89 -3.19 5.33
N GLY A 387 18.47 -2.07 5.77
CA GLY A 387 18.06 -0.73 5.34
C GLY A 387 18.18 -0.56 3.83
N ARG A 388 19.34 -0.88 3.25
CA ARG A 388 19.55 -0.81 1.79
C ARG A 388 18.66 -1.75 0.97
N MET A 389 18.25 -2.89 1.52
CA MET A 389 17.32 -3.82 0.87
C MET A 389 15.85 -3.35 0.92
N LEU A 390 15.46 -2.62 1.97
CA LEU A 390 14.13 -2.01 2.12
C LEU A 390 14.01 -0.64 1.42
N GLU A 391 15.12 0.11 1.31
CA GLU A 391 15.18 1.46 0.73
C GLU A 391 15.21 1.50 -0.80
N ARG A 392 15.55 0.39 -1.48
CA ARG A 392 15.83 0.40 -2.94
C ARG A 392 14.65 0.01 -3.83
N CYS A 393 13.56 -0.48 -3.25
CA CYS A 393 12.33 -0.75 -3.96
C CYS A 393 11.21 -0.12 -3.16
N GLY A 394 10.41 0.73 -3.81
CA GLY A 394 9.05 0.97 -3.32
C GLY A 394 8.39 -0.34 -2.93
N ASP A 395 7.64 -0.36 -1.83
CA ASP A 395 7.10 -1.61 -1.27
C ASP A 395 6.42 -2.40 -2.40
N PRO A 396 6.97 -3.56 -2.83
CA PRO A 396 6.47 -4.28 -3.99
C PRO A 396 5.00 -4.64 -3.84
N CYS A 397 4.54 -4.83 -2.61
CA CYS A 397 3.16 -5.13 -2.22
C CYS A 397 2.26 -3.92 -2.44
N GLU A 398 2.70 -2.74 -1.96
CA GLU A 398 2.00 -1.47 -2.17
C GLU A 398 1.87 -1.16 -3.66
N THR A 399 2.97 -1.29 -4.41
CA THR A 399 2.96 -1.10 -5.87
C THR A 399 1.99 -2.03 -6.57
N ALA A 400 2.01 -3.32 -6.21
CA ALA A 400 1.11 -4.31 -6.81
C ALA A 400 -0.36 -4.01 -6.48
N ALA A 401 -0.65 -3.65 -5.23
CA ALA A 401 -1.99 -3.28 -4.79
C ALA A 401 -2.51 -2.01 -5.47
N THR A 402 -1.67 -0.98 -5.61
CA THR A 402 -2.03 0.25 -6.34
C THR A 402 -2.38 -0.07 -7.79
N ILE A 403 -1.51 -0.77 -8.53
CA ILE A 403 -1.78 -1.16 -9.92
C ILE A 403 -3.08 -1.97 -10.00
N ALA A 404 -3.26 -2.93 -9.10
CA ALA A 404 -4.44 -3.77 -9.08
C ALA A 404 -5.73 -2.99 -8.82
N LEU A 405 -5.73 -1.96 -7.95
CA LEU A 405 -6.89 -1.11 -7.74
C LEU A 405 -7.28 -0.30 -8.98
N TYR A 406 -6.29 0.18 -9.75
CA TYR A 406 -6.57 0.88 -11.01
C TYR A 406 -7.04 -0.05 -12.12
N ARG A 407 -6.53 -1.29 -12.16
CA ARG A 407 -6.62 -2.15 -13.35
C ARG A 407 -7.59 -3.31 -13.23
N LEU A 408 -7.83 -3.81 -12.02
CA LEU A 408 -8.76 -4.92 -11.81
C LEU A 408 -10.19 -4.40 -11.63
N PRO A 409 -11.20 -5.23 -11.97
CA PRO A 409 -12.59 -4.92 -11.66
C PRO A 409 -12.80 -4.69 -10.16
N ARG A 410 -13.85 -3.94 -9.79
CA ARG A 410 -14.20 -3.66 -8.38
C ARG A 410 -15.11 -4.71 -7.74
N ASP A 411 -15.07 -5.93 -8.26
CA ASP A 411 -15.83 -7.04 -7.68
C ASP A 411 -15.13 -7.62 -6.43
N ARG A 412 -15.89 -8.34 -5.62
CA ARG A 412 -15.43 -8.87 -4.32
C ARG A 412 -14.19 -9.77 -4.44
N ARG A 413 -14.05 -10.54 -5.53
CA ARG A 413 -12.93 -11.44 -5.75
C ARG A 413 -11.66 -10.64 -6.05
N SER A 414 -11.77 -9.64 -6.92
CA SER A 414 -10.68 -8.72 -7.23
C SER A 414 -10.21 -7.92 -6.02
N LEU A 415 -11.12 -7.34 -5.24
CA LEU A 415 -10.75 -6.60 -4.03
C LEU A 415 -10.06 -7.48 -2.96
N ARG A 416 -10.47 -8.75 -2.81
CA ARG A 416 -9.78 -9.71 -1.96
C ARG A 416 -8.38 -10.04 -2.46
N ALA A 417 -8.18 -10.12 -3.78
CA ALA A 417 -6.86 -10.30 -4.37
C ALA A 417 -5.97 -9.06 -4.14
N VAL A 418 -6.51 -7.83 -4.26
CA VAL A 418 -5.78 -6.60 -3.92
C VAL A 418 -5.32 -6.63 -2.46
N ARG A 419 -6.21 -7.00 -1.53
CA ARG A 419 -5.85 -7.14 -0.12
C ARG A 419 -4.73 -8.17 0.08
N ALA A 420 -4.79 -9.31 -0.62
CA ALA A 420 -3.73 -10.31 -0.59
C ALA A 420 -2.39 -9.78 -1.14
N LEU A 421 -2.42 -8.97 -2.21
CA LEU A 421 -1.22 -8.30 -2.74
C LEU A 421 -0.59 -7.39 -1.68
N LEU A 422 -1.39 -6.54 -1.04
CA LEU A 422 -0.92 -5.62 -0.01
C LEU A 422 -0.30 -6.35 1.20
N MET A 423 -0.80 -7.55 1.50
CA MET A 423 -0.34 -8.40 2.60
C MET A 423 0.75 -9.40 2.22
N ARG A 424 1.18 -9.42 0.96
CA ARG A 424 2.13 -10.41 0.43
C ARG A 424 1.66 -11.87 0.60
N GLU A 425 0.36 -12.12 0.57
CA GLU A 425 -0.22 -13.45 0.72
C GLU A 425 -0.34 -14.15 -0.64
N THR A 426 0.74 -14.80 -1.09
CA THR A 426 0.77 -15.50 -2.38
C THR A 426 -0.35 -16.52 -2.52
N ASP A 427 -0.60 -17.32 -1.48
CA ASP A 427 -1.61 -18.38 -1.52
C ASP A 427 -3.03 -17.81 -1.54
N ALA A 428 -3.27 -16.70 -0.82
CA ALA A 428 -4.55 -16.02 -0.87
C ALA A 428 -4.79 -15.37 -2.23
N TYR A 429 -3.75 -14.74 -2.81
CA TYR A 429 -3.82 -14.19 -4.15
C TYR A 429 -4.09 -15.27 -5.19
N SER A 430 -3.36 -16.39 -5.16
CA SER A 430 -3.55 -17.53 -6.06
C SER A 430 -4.92 -18.17 -5.92
N ARG A 431 -5.47 -18.29 -4.71
CA ARG A 431 -6.87 -18.73 -4.51
C ARG A 431 -7.88 -17.82 -5.22
N HIS A 432 -7.59 -16.53 -5.29
CA HIS A 432 -8.45 -15.56 -5.94
C HIS A 432 -8.16 -15.37 -7.43
N MET A 433 -6.94 -15.50 -7.92
CA MET A 433 -6.58 -15.17 -9.31
C MET A 433 -6.07 -16.35 -10.13
N GLY A 434 -5.78 -17.49 -9.50
CA GLY A 434 -5.13 -18.66 -10.11
C GLY A 434 -5.79 -19.14 -11.39
N CYS A 435 -7.13 -19.27 -11.40
CA CYS A 435 -7.84 -19.75 -12.59
C CYS A 435 -7.75 -18.84 -13.82
N PHE A 436 -7.19 -17.64 -13.68
CA PHE A 436 -6.97 -16.67 -14.76
C PHE A 436 -5.49 -16.50 -15.11
N MET A 437 -4.56 -17.09 -14.35
CA MET A 437 -3.12 -16.94 -14.58
C MET A 437 -2.55 -18.03 -15.51
N ASP A 438 -3.25 -19.15 -15.68
CA ASP A 438 -2.79 -20.29 -16.49
C ASP A 438 -2.97 -20.01 -17.99
N LYS A 439 -1.98 -19.33 -18.59
CA LYS A 439 -1.85 -19.22 -20.06
C LYS A 439 -1.09 -20.39 -20.70
N THR A 440 -0.82 -21.47 -19.96
CA THR A 440 -0.11 -22.67 -20.47
C THR A 440 -1.03 -23.88 -20.57
N SER A 441 -1.95 -23.86 -21.53
CA SER A 441 -2.43 -25.08 -22.22
C SER A 441 -3.21 -24.68 -23.48
N GLY A 442 -2.49 -24.15 -24.47
CA GLY A 442 -2.91 -24.39 -25.85
C GLY A 442 -2.72 -25.88 -26.16
N PRO A 443 -3.61 -26.53 -26.92
CA PRO A 443 -3.42 -27.92 -27.31
C PRO A 443 -2.14 -27.99 -28.14
N GLU A 444 -1.14 -28.74 -27.69
CA GLU A 444 -0.03 -29.11 -28.57
C GLU A 444 -0.61 -29.87 -29.77
N ASP A 445 -0.25 -29.38 -30.94
CA ASP A 445 -0.59 -29.92 -32.23
C ASP A 445 -0.41 -31.44 -32.27
N THR A 446 -1.47 -32.11 -32.72
CA THR A 446 -1.40 -33.37 -33.46
C THR A 446 -0.21 -33.37 -34.43
N MET A 447 0.79 -34.22 -34.20
CA MET A 447 1.54 -34.92 -35.25
C MET A 447 2.47 -35.95 -34.60
N GLY A 448 2.20 -37.23 -34.89
CA GLY A 448 3.03 -38.35 -34.46
C GLY A 448 2.40 -39.68 -34.85
N GLU A 449 1.98 -39.80 -36.11
CA GLU A 449 1.67 -41.10 -36.72
C GLU A 449 2.83 -42.06 -36.48
N SER A 450 2.58 -43.10 -35.70
CA SER A 450 3.46 -44.24 -35.55
C SER A 450 3.20 -45.19 -36.72
N VAL A 451 4.10 -45.14 -37.71
CA VAL A 451 4.23 -46.20 -38.73
C VAL A 451 4.75 -47.46 -38.03
N PRO A 452 4.17 -48.65 -38.27
CA PRO A 452 4.65 -49.89 -37.68
C PRO A 452 5.88 -50.39 -38.46
N VAL A 453 6.94 -50.75 -37.75
CA VAL A 453 8.04 -51.55 -38.31
C VAL A 453 7.74 -53.02 -38.04
N MET A 454 7.47 -53.77 -39.11
CA MET A 454 7.68 -55.21 -39.12
C MET A 454 9.17 -55.50 -39.27
N GLU A 455 9.77 -56.15 -38.28
CA GLU A 455 10.45 -57.45 -38.35
C GLU A 455 11.10 -57.78 -37.00
#